data_AF-A0A2U2Z012-F1
#
_entry.id   AF-A0A2U2Z012-F1
#
_cell.length_a   1.000
_cell.length_b   1.000
_cell.length_c   1.000
_cell.angle_alpha   90.00
_cell.angle_beta   90.00
_cell.angle_gamma   90.00
#
_symmetry.space_group_name_H-M   'P 1'
#
loop_
_entity.id
_entity.type
_entity.pdbx_description
1 polymer ?
#
loop_
_entity_poly.entity_id
_entity_poly.type
_entity_poly.pdbx_seq_one_letter_code
_entity_poly.pdbx_strand_id
1 'polypeptide(L)'
;MGFAGRPLIFLAIAVLGGSAGLALIGSASADVIPLKTAETAATHPADGSSVKSRTIRVEARLQAGEELDLGATGRSVGDQFVFSGNLVSTEGPEERFVGRFGGFCVITDLECNAGQCSSTAVLPEGQITVQGEQAGIPVPSPVVDAITGGTGEFRKARGQVTQRVLTPAIWQLTFEVFDVQPHRTGDGRSPTKVPMRMPPSFPGK
;
A
#
# COMPACT_ATOMS: atom_id res chain seq x y z
N MET A 1 41.21 -11.01 -35.54
CA MET A 1 39.82 -10.60 -35.29
C MET A 1 39.75 -10.18 -33.83
N GLY A 2 39.82 -8.92 -33.41
CA GLY A 2 39.10 -7.72 -33.84
C GLY A 2 38.41 -7.14 -32.59
N PHE A 3 39.18 -6.86 -31.53
CA PHE A 3 38.68 -6.24 -30.30
C PHE A 3 38.61 -4.72 -30.51
N ALA A 4 37.40 -4.18 -30.67
CA ALA A 4 37.17 -2.73 -30.76
C ALA A 4 36.76 -2.20 -29.39
N GLY A 5 37.67 -1.47 -28.74
CA GLY A 5 37.42 -0.71 -27.53
C GLY A 5 36.59 0.54 -27.80
N ARG A 6 35.81 0.97 -26.80
CA ARG A 6 35.18 2.30 -26.75
C ARG A 6 35.59 2.99 -25.45
N PRO A 7 36.05 4.25 -25.49
CA PRO A 7 36.49 4.97 -24.30
C PRO A 7 35.29 5.63 -23.60
N LEU A 8 35.23 5.47 -22.28
CA LEU A 8 34.37 6.27 -21.40
C LEU A 8 35.10 7.58 -21.08
N ILE A 9 34.66 8.67 -21.68
CA ILE A 9 35.12 10.03 -21.37
C ILE A 9 34.37 10.48 -20.11
N PHE A 10 35.09 10.59 -19.00
CA PHE A 10 34.65 11.31 -17.80
C PHE A 10 34.71 12.82 -18.09
N LEU A 11 33.56 13.48 -18.14
CA LEU A 11 33.50 14.95 -18.16
C LEU A 11 33.26 15.43 -16.72
N ALA A 12 34.34 15.83 -16.04
CA ALA A 12 34.28 16.60 -14.81
C ALA A 12 34.00 18.06 -15.17
N ILE A 13 32.87 18.61 -14.71
CA ILE A 13 32.61 20.05 -14.76
C ILE A 13 32.99 20.64 -13.40
N ALA A 14 34.09 21.39 -13.42
CA ALA A 14 34.54 22.24 -12.32
C ALA A 14 33.66 23.48 -12.21
N VAL A 15 33.14 23.77 -11.02
CA VAL A 15 32.51 25.05 -10.69
C VAL A 15 33.56 25.92 -9.99
N LEU A 16 33.99 26.98 -10.68
CA LEU A 16 34.86 28.04 -10.15
C LEU A 16 34.02 29.29 -9.85
N GLY A 17 34.30 29.91 -8.70
CA GLY A 17 34.37 31.38 -8.57
C GLY A 17 33.25 32.06 -7.78
N GLY A 18 33.64 32.81 -6.74
CA GLY A 18 32.77 33.77 -6.07
C GLY A 18 33.29 34.25 -4.72
N SER A 19 34.10 35.30 -4.73
CA SER A 19 34.94 35.81 -3.66
C SER A 19 34.23 36.72 -2.64
N ALA A 20 34.79 36.73 -1.42
CA ALA A 20 35.03 37.85 -0.51
C ALA A 20 33.94 38.92 -0.25
N GLY A 21 33.56 39.04 1.02
CA GLY A 21 32.96 40.24 1.60
C GLY A 21 33.14 40.27 3.11
N LEU A 22 34.13 41.01 3.59
CA LEU A 22 34.45 41.30 5.00
C LEU A 22 34.20 42.79 5.26
N ALA A 23 33.50 43.14 6.35
CA ALA A 23 33.33 44.47 7.01
C ALA A 23 31.87 44.62 7.49
N LEU A 24 31.49 45.19 8.63
CA LEU A 24 32.15 45.91 9.71
C LEU A 24 31.19 45.87 10.93
N ILE A 25 31.75 46.13 12.11
CA ILE A 25 31.07 46.22 13.41
C ILE A 25 30.24 47.52 13.45
N GLY A 26 29.00 47.47 13.95
CA GLY A 26 28.14 48.64 14.16
C GLY A 26 27.27 48.50 15.42
N SER A 27 27.39 49.48 16.31
CA SER A 27 26.86 49.51 17.67
C SER A 27 25.36 49.82 17.77
N ALA A 28 24.80 49.48 18.93
CA ALA A 28 23.41 49.60 19.38
C ALA A 28 22.71 50.94 19.10
N SER A 29 21.40 50.86 18.87
CA SER A 29 20.40 51.84 19.35
C SER A 29 19.10 51.09 19.63
N ALA A 30 18.62 51.27 20.86
CA ALA A 30 17.40 50.67 21.38
C ALA A 30 16.19 51.49 20.91
N ASP A 31 15.30 50.87 20.15
CA ASP A 31 13.94 51.38 19.95
C ASP A 31 12.95 50.41 20.59
N VAL A 32 12.26 50.95 21.59
CA VAL A 32 11.17 50.32 22.33
C VAL A 32 9.99 50.14 21.37
N ILE A 33 9.73 48.92 20.93
CA ILE A 33 8.47 48.57 20.25
C ILE A 33 7.46 48.19 21.34
N PRO A 34 6.26 48.81 21.39
CA PRO A 34 5.26 48.48 22.38
C PRO A 34 4.86 47.02 22.26
N LEU A 35 4.72 46.36 23.42
CA LEU A 35 4.17 45.02 23.59
C LEU A 35 2.78 44.99 22.96
N LYS A 36 2.68 44.56 21.70
CA LYS A 36 1.42 44.16 21.10
C LYS A 36 0.95 42.96 21.91
N THR A 37 -0.11 43.15 22.69
CA THR A 37 -0.84 42.11 23.39
C THR A 37 -0.96 40.91 22.44
N ALA A 38 -0.23 39.83 22.75
CA ALA A 38 -0.46 38.56 22.10
C ALA A 38 -1.88 38.18 22.52
N GLU A 39 -2.81 38.35 21.59
CA GLU A 39 -4.13 37.74 21.67
C GLU A 39 -3.86 36.26 21.90
N THR A 40 -4.22 35.79 23.10
CA THR A 40 -4.14 34.38 23.48
C THR A 40 -4.90 33.62 22.41
N ALA A 41 -4.17 33.05 21.44
CA ALA A 41 -4.75 32.13 20.49
C ALA A 41 -5.39 31.04 21.35
N ALA A 42 -6.71 31.04 21.41
CA ALA A 42 -7.46 30.02 22.11
C ALA A 42 -6.98 28.70 21.54
N THR A 43 -6.31 27.90 22.38
CA THR A 43 -6.01 26.52 22.09
C THR A 43 -7.36 25.87 21.85
N HIS A 44 -7.74 25.71 20.58
CA HIS A 44 -8.82 24.80 20.24
C HIS A 44 -8.45 23.47 20.90
N PRO A 45 -9.32 22.88 21.73
CA PRO A 45 -9.12 21.52 22.16
C PRO A 45 -8.88 20.73 20.87
N ALA A 46 -7.71 20.11 20.74
CA ALA A 46 -7.59 19.05 19.78
C ALA A 46 -8.70 18.08 20.16
N ASP A 47 -9.74 17.98 19.32
CA ASP A 47 -10.73 16.92 19.40
C ASP A 47 -9.95 15.62 19.21
N GLY A 48 -9.37 15.15 20.31
CA GLY A 48 -8.62 13.92 20.42
C GLY A 48 -9.60 12.75 20.40
N SER A 49 -10.39 12.65 19.33
CA SER A 49 -10.94 11.37 18.94
C SER A 49 -9.73 10.52 18.57
N SER A 50 -9.28 9.67 19.51
CA SER A 50 -8.27 8.67 19.22
C SER A 50 -8.67 7.94 17.94
N VAL A 51 -7.86 8.07 16.89
CA VAL A 51 -8.08 7.37 15.63
C VAL A 51 -8.09 5.89 15.98
N LYS A 52 -9.26 5.25 15.86
CA LYS A 52 -9.38 3.82 16.17
C LYS A 52 -8.58 3.04 15.14
N SER A 53 -7.46 2.47 15.57
CA SER A 53 -6.59 1.62 14.77
C SER A 53 -6.84 0.15 15.07
N ARG A 54 -6.80 -0.69 14.05
CA ARG A 54 -6.84 -2.16 14.14
C ARG A 54 -5.71 -2.72 13.29
N THR A 55 -4.91 -3.61 13.88
CA THR A 55 -3.93 -4.41 13.14
C THR A 55 -4.54 -5.77 12.83
N ILE A 56 -4.46 -6.22 11.58
CA ILE A 56 -4.92 -7.54 11.15
C ILE A 56 -3.72 -8.25 10.52
N ARG A 57 -3.33 -9.41 11.08
CA ARG A 57 -2.25 -10.25 10.54
C ARG A 57 -2.83 -11.55 10.00
N VAL A 58 -2.57 -11.83 8.73
CA VAL A 58 -3.08 -13.02 8.03
C VAL A 58 -2.05 -13.52 7.03
N GLU A 59 -2.13 -14.80 6.71
CA GLU A 59 -1.49 -15.40 5.55
C GLU A 59 -2.47 -15.44 4.39
N ALA A 60 -2.10 -14.83 3.27
CA ALA A 60 -2.74 -15.00 1.98
C ALA A 60 -2.18 -16.26 1.32
N ARG A 61 -3.02 -17.29 1.21
CA ARG A 61 -2.69 -18.56 0.56
C ARG A 61 -3.36 -18.60 -0.81
N LEU A 62 -2.54 -18.50 -1.85
CA LEU A 62 -3.02 -18.45 -3.23
C LEU A 62 -3.67 -19.78 -3.62
N GLN A 63 -4.81 -19.68 -4.29
CA GLN A 63 -5.49 -20.79 -4.94
C GLN A 63 -5.43 -20.67 -6.46
N ALA A 64 -5.37 -19.44 -6.96
CA ALA A 64 -5.12 -19.13 -8.36
C ALA A 64 -4.08 -18.01 -8.46
N GLY A 65 -3.22 -18.11 -9.46
CA GLY A 65 -2.21 -17.12 -9.81
C GLY A 65 -1.80 -17.37 -11.26
N GLU A 66 -2.19 -16.47 -12.16
CA GLU A 66 -2.01 -16.62 -13.60
C GLU A 66 -1.39 -15.36 -14.19
N GLU A 67 -0.36 -15.55 -15.01
CA GLU A 67 0.20 -14.48 -15.85
C GLU A 67 -0.48 -14.50 -17.21
N LEU A 68 -1.01 -13.35 -17.60
CA LEU A 68 -1.66 -13.11 -18.88
C LEU A 68 -0.69 -12.31 -19.76
N ASP A 69 -0.17 -12.95 -20.80
CA ASP A 69 0.55 -12.31 -21.90
C ASP A 69 -0.51 -11.73 -22.86
N LEU A 70 -0.69 -10.41 -22.80
CA LEU A 70 -1.76 -9.69 -23.50
C LEU A 70 -1.22 -8.76 -24.58
N GLY A 71 0.07 -8.43 -24.54
CA GLY A 71 0.72 -7.55 -25.49
C GLY A 71 1.45 -8.31 -26.59
N ALA A 72 2.70 -7.90 -26.84
CA ALA A 72 3.58 -8.61 -27.75
C ALA A 72 4.05 -9.90 -27.07
N THR A 73 4.25 -10.98 -27.84
CA THR A 73 4.70 -12.26 -27.28
C THR A 73 5.90 -12.11 -26.34
N GLY A 74 5.75 -12.63 -25.13
CA GLY A 74 6.69 -12.43 -24.03
C GLY A 74 6.28 -11.27 -23.13
N ARG A 75 7.01 -11.05 -22.04
CA ARG A 75 6.61 -10.02 -21.07
C ARG A 75 6.61 -8.62 -21.69
N SER A 76 5.49 -7.91 -21.57
CA SER A 76 5.26 -6.59 -22.13
C SER A 76 4.42 -5.69 -21.22
N VAL A 77 4.47 -4.37 -21.45
CA VAL A 77 3.59 -3.42 -20.74
C VAL A 77 2.13 -3.73 -21.08
N GLY A 78 1.29 -3.84 -20.05
CA GLY A 78 -0.11 -4.22 -20.18
C GLY A 78 -0.40 -5.69 -19.86
N ASP A 79 0.64 -6.54 -19.77
CA ASP A 79 0.50 -7.90 -19.24
C ASP A 79 -0.02 -7.88 -17.81
N GLN A 80 -0.67 -8.95 -17.40
CA GLN A 80 -1.35 -9.00 -16.11
C GLN A 80 -0.95 -10.20 -15.29
N PHE A 81 -0.93 -10.02 -13.97
CA PHE A 81 -0.96 -11.14 -13.04
C PHE A 81 -2.27 -11.09 -12.28
N VAL A 82 -3.10 -12.12 -12.42
CA VAL A 82 -4.40 -12.24 -11.74
C VAL A 82 -4.30 -13.32 -10.68
N PHE A 83 -4.76 -13.01 -9.46
CA PHE A 83 -4.59 -13.91 -8.33
C PHE A 83 -5.80 -13.90 -7.39
N SER A 84 -6.01 -15.02 -6.69
CA SER A 84 -6.99 -15.12 -5.61
C SER A 84 -6.68 -16.27 -4.67
N GLY A 85 -7.30 -16.25 -3.49
CA GLY A 85 -7.17 -17.34 -2.54
C GLY A 85 -7.81 -17.06 -1.19
N ASN A 86 -7.30 -17.72 -0.16
CA ASN A 86 -7.82 -17.65 1.20
C ASN A 86 -6.93 -16.80 2.09
N LEU A 87 -7.56 -16.13 3.06
CA LEU A 87 -6.89 -15.48 4.18
C LEU A 87 -7.00 -16.40 5.40
N VAL A 88 -5.86 -16.74 5.98
CA VAL A 88 -5.74 -17.61 7.14
C VAL A 88 -5.11 -16.82 8.28
N SER A 89 -5.75 -16.82 9.45
CA SER A 89 -5.15 -16.32 10.67
C SER A 89 -4.33 -17.45 11.30
N THR A 90 -3.06 -17.15 11.58
CA THR A 90 -2.16 -18.01 12.35
C THR A 90 -2.05 -17.56 13.81
N GLU A 91 -2.94 -16.65 14.23
CA GLU A 91 -3.05 -16.24 15.63
C GLU A 91 -3.82 -17.30 16.43
N GLY A 92 -3.11 -17.97 17.35
CA GLY A 92 -3.65 -18.99 18.22
C GLY A 92 -3.01 -20.38 18.00
N PRO A 93 -3.54 -21.42 18.67
CA PRO A 93 -3.00 -22.77 18.59
C PRO A 93 -3.30 -23.47 17.26
N GLU A 94 -4.30 -23.00 16.51
CA GLU A 94 -4.75 -23.59 15.25
C GLU A 94 -4.94 -22.51 14.18
N GLU A 95 -4.67 -22.89 12.94
CA GLU A 95 -4.94 -22.06 11.78
C GLU A 95 -6.44 -21.90 11.54
N ARG A 96 -6.87 -20.68 11.21
CA ARG A 96 -8.29 -20.39 11.01
C ARG A 96 -8.51 -19.64 9.70
N PHE A 97 -9.41 -20.14 8.88
CA PHE A 97 -9.93 -19.39 7.74
C PHE A 97 -10.65 -18.12 8.23
N VAL A 98 -10.24 -16.95 7.75
CA VAL A 98 -10.82 -15.65 8.15
C VAL A 98 -11.33 -14.84 6.97
N GLY A 99 -11.21 -15.35 5.74
CA GLY A 99 -11.73 -14.65 4.58
C GLY A 99 -11.08 -15.11 3.29
N ARG A 100 -11.32 -14.36 2.23
CA ARG A 100 -10.73 -14.58 0.91
C ARG A 100 -10.15 -13.29 0.38
N PHE A 101 -9.27 -13.40 -0.60
CA PHE A 101 -8.72 -12.23 -1.29
C PHE A 101 -8.66 -12.50 -2.79
N GLY A 102 -8.63 -11.42 -3.55
CA GLY A 102 -8.42 -11.45 -4.98
C GLY A 102 -7.88 -10.12 -5.46
N GLY A 103 -7.17 -10.14 -6.57
CA GLY A 103 -6.58 -8.95 -7.14
C GLY A 103 -5.95 -9.21 -8.49
N PHE A 104 -5.40 -8.14 -9.03
CA PHE A 104 -4.61 -8.19 -10.24
C PHE A 104 -3.52 -7.13 -10.18
N CYS A 105 -2.47 -7.34 -10.97
CA CYS A 105 -1.45 -6.36 -11.28
C CYS A 105 -1.35 -6.21 -12.79
N VAL A 106 -1.17 -4.98 -13.27
CA VAL A 106 -0.85 -4.68 -14.68
C VAL A 106 0.59 -4.22 -14.76
N ILE A 107 1.40 -4.86 -15.59
CA ILE A 107 2.81 -4.49 -15.81
C ILE A 107 2.86 -3.11 -16.46
N THR A 108 3.56 -2.18 -15.80
CA THR A 108 3.74 -0.79 -16.26
C THR A 108 5.20 -0.44 -16.48
N ASP A 109 6.14 -1.23 -15.93
CA ASP A 109 7.58 -1.03 -16.07
C ASP A 109 8.28 -2.38 -16.24
N LEU A 110 8.99 -2.56 -17.36
CA LEU A 110 9.74 -3.77 -17.67
C LEU A 110 11.14 -3.80 -17.06
N GLU A 111 11.77 -2.64 -16.86
CA GLU A 111 13.12 -2.54 -16.30
C GLU A 111 13.10 -2.94 -14.82
N CYS A 112 12.10 -2.45 -14.08
CA CYS A 112 11.89 -2.80 -12.67
C CYS A 112 11.04 -4.06 -12.47
N ASN A 113 10.50 -4.64 -13.54
CA ASN A 113 9.48 -5.69 -13.48
C ASN A 113 8.35 -5.31 -12.50
N ALA A 114 7.83 -4.09 -12.68
CA ALA A 114 6.89 -3.46 -11.78
C ALA A 114 5.54 -3.17 -12.44
N GLY A 115 4.50 -3.11 -11.62
CA GLY A 115 3.13 -2.94 -12.08
C GLY A 115 2.22 -2.31 -11.05
N GLN A 116 1.13 -1.73 -11.54
CA GLN A 116 0.05 -1.21 -10.71
C GLN A 116 -0.85 -2.36 -10.27
N CYS A 117 -0.97 -2.54 -8.96
CA CYS A 117 -1.72 -3.62 -8.36
C CYS A 117 -2.96 -3.09 -7.63
N SER A 118 -4.07 -3.82 -7.76
CA SER A 118 -5.29 -3.60 -7.01
C SER A 118 -5.78 -4.93 -6.46
N SER A 119 -6.08 -4.98 -5.17
CA SER A 119 -6.59 -6.17 -4.52
C SER A 119 -7.68 -5.84 -3.51
N THR A 120 -8.44 -6.87 -3.12
CA THR A 120 -9.50 -6.78 -2.13
C THR A 120 -9.42 -7.96 -1.19
N ALA A 121 -9.37 -7.66 0.11
CA ALA A 121 -9.59 -8.63 1.17
C ALA A 121 -11.09 -8.63 1.53
N VAL A 122 -11.70 -9.81 1.53
CA VAL A 122 -13.10 -10.02 1.92
C VAL A 122 -13.13 -10.78 3.24
N LEU A 123 -13.51 -10.07 4.30
CA LEU A 123 -13.59 -10.55 5.68
C LEU A 123 -15.08 -10.61 6.13
N PRO A 124 -15.40 -11.32 7.22
CA PRO A 124 -16.75 -11.35 7.78
C PRO A 124 -17.33 -9.96 8.08
N GLU A 125 -16.50 -9.01 8.49
CA GLU A 125 -16.90 -7.66 8.90
C GLU A 125 -17.05 -6.68 7.72
N GLY A 126 -16.57 -7.06 6.53
CA GLY A 126 -16.60 -6.23 5.34
C GLY A 126 -15.42 -6.47 4.40
N GLN A 127 -15.26 -5.59 3.43
CA GLN A 127 -14.17 -5.62 2.46
C GLN A 127 -13.15 -4.51 2.73
N ILE A 128 -11.88 -4.76 2.41
CA ILE A 128 -10.80 -3.77 2.43
C ILE A 128 -10.19 -3.73 1.02
N THR A 129 -10.13 -2.55 0.40
CA THR A 129 -9.50 -2.35 -0.90
C THR A 129 -8.08 -1.83 -0.74
N VAL A 130 -7.16 -2.39 -1.51
CA VAL A 130 -5.72 -2.12 -1.42
C VAL A 130 -5.19 -1.81 -2.81
N GLN A 131 -4.36 -0.77 -2.94
CA GLN A 131 -3.71 -0.40 -4.18
C GLN A 131 -2.28 0.09 -3.96
N GLY A 132 -1.40 -0.21 -4.92
CA GLY A 132 -0.02 0.25 -4.90
C GLY A 132 0.76 -0.26 -6.11
N GLU A 133 2.00 0.22 -6.23
CA GLU A 133 2.96 -0.27 -7.22
C GLU A 133 3.80 -1.38 -6.59
N GLN A 134 3.92 -2.52 -7.29
CA GLN A 134 4.72 -3.66 -6.83
C GLN A 134 5.76 -4.04 -7.86
N ALA A 135 6.99 -4.28 -7.41
CA ALA A 135 8.09 -4.82 -8.23
C ALA A 135 8.25 -6.33 -8.00
N GLY A 136 8.74 -7.06 -9.01
CA GLY A 136 8.99 -8.50 -8.92
C GLY A 136 7.80 -9.39 -9.27
N ILE A 137 6.79 -8.87 -9.97
CA ILE A 137 5.60 -9.64 -10.37
C ILE A 137 6.01 -10.89 -11.19
N PRO A 138 5.49 -12.09 -10.87
CA PRO A 138 4.32 -12.40 -10.02
C PRO A 138 4.66 -12.76 -8.56
N VAL A 139 5.94 -12.77 -8.19
CA VAL A 139 6.41 -13.04 -6.82
C VAL A 139 7.00 -11.74 -6.27
N PRO A 140 6.14 -10.80 -5.83
CA PRO A 140 6.56 -9.44 -5.56
C PRO A 140 7.59 -9.37 -4.44
N SER A 141 8.48 -8.38 -4.51
CA SER A 141 9.32 -8.01 -3.37
C SER A 141 8.45 -7.54 -2.19
N PRO A 142 8.97 -7.56 -0.95
CA PRO A 142 8.26 -6.95 0.16
C PRO A 142 7.84 -5.52 -0.17
N VAL A 143 6.56 -5.22 0.04
CA VAL A 143 5.95 -3.96 -0.41
C VAL A 143 4.96 -3.45 0.63
N VAL A 144 4.74 -2.14 0.62
CA VAL A 144 3.72 -1.47 1.43
C VAL A 144 2.74 -0.79 0.48
N ASP A 145 1.51 -1.29 0.45
CA ASP A 145 0.43 -0.75 -0.37
C ASP A 145 -0.54 0.08 0.47
N ALA A 146 -1.25 1.01 -0.17
CA ALA A 146 -2.23 1.85 0.48
C ALA A 146 -3.57 1.11 0.64
N ILE A 147 -4.20 1.25 1.81
CA ILE A 147 -5.61 0.93 1.98
C ILE A 147 -6.41 2.11 1.43
N THR A 148 -7.16 1.88 0.35
CA THR A 148 -7.90 2.92 -0.38
C THR A 148 -9.37 3.01 0.00
N GLY A 149 -9.88 2.07 0.79
CA GLY A 149 -11.26 2.06 1.23
C GLY A 149 -11.73 0.70 1.73
N GLY A 150 -13.05 0.57 1.84
CA GLY A 150 -13.68 -0.66 2.27
C GLY A 150 -15.19 -0.59 2.39
N THR A 151 -15.79 -1.63 2.95
CA THR A 151 -17.22 -1.76 3.21
C THR A 151 -17.48 -2.26 4.64
N GLY A 152 -18.73 -2.24 5.11
CA GLY A 152 -19.08 -2.74 6.44
C GLY A 152 -18.40 -1.97 7.56
N GLU A 153 -17.71 -2.68 8.46
CA GLU A 153 -16.88 -2.05 9.51
C GLU A 153 -15.71 -1.25 8.96
N PHE A 154 -15.26 -1.59 7.75
CA PHE A 154 -14.15 -0.95 7.05
C PHE A 154 -14.59 0.16 6.09
N ARG A 155 -15.85 0.65 6.16
CA ARG A 155 -16.39 1.66 5.23
C ARG A 155 -15.64 3.00 5.18
N LYS A 156 -14.81 3.29 6.19
CA LYS A 156 -13.93 4.47 6.24
C LYS A 156 -12.45 4.07 6.35
N ALA A 157 -12.13 2.82 6.05
CA ALA A 157 -10.79 2.30 6.23
C ALA A 157 -9.78 3.08 5.37
N ARG A 158 -8.67 3.45 6.01
CA ARG A 158 -7.44 3.92 5.38
C ARG A 158 -6.25 3.41 6.18
N GLY A 159 -5.06 3.58 5.64
CA GLY A 159 -3.82 3.07 6.23
C GLY A 159 -3.02 2.32 5.20
N GLN A 160 -2.36 1.25 5.61
CA GLN A 160 -1.42 0.54 4.77
C GLN A 160 -1.45 -0.98 4.99
N VAL A 161 -0.97 -1.71 4.00
CA VAL A 161 -0.78 -3.16 4.06
C VAL A 161 0.67 -3.47 3.75
N THR A 162 1.37 -4.08 4.69
CA THR A 162 2.68 -4.66 4.42
C THR A 162 2.49 -6.08 3.91
N GLN A 163 3.03 -6.37 2.73
CA GLN A 163 3.08 -7.70 2.14
C GLN A 163 4.52 -8.24 2.19
N ARG A 164 4.69 -9.45 2.72
CA ARG A 164 5.95 -10.20 2.69
C ARG A 164 5.72 -11.56 2.07
N VAL A 165 6.50 -11.91 1.06
CA VAL A 165 6.43 -13.24 0.44
C VAL A 165 7.14 -14.24 1.35
N LEU A 166 6.41 -15.28 1.79
CA LEU A 166 6.99 -16.41 2.52
C LEU A 166 7.37 -17.52 1.54
N THR A 167 6.47 -17.81 0.60
CA THR A 167 6.69 -18.71 -0.53
C THR A 167 5.96 -18.14 -1.75
N PRO A 168 6.19 -18.65 -2.98
CA PRO A 168 5.44 -18.20 -4.16
C PRO A 168 3.91 -18.25 -4.00
N ALA A 169 3.38 -19.14 -3.16
CA ALA A 169 1.95 -19.31 -2.93
C ALA A 169 1.45 -18.83 -1.56
N ILE A 170 2.34 -18.35 -0.68
CA ILE A 170 1.98 -17.89 0.68
C ILE A 170 2.62 -16.54 0.96
N TRP A 171 1.79 -15.53 1.20
CA TRP A 171 2.21 -14.19 1.54
C TRP A 171 1.70 -13.81 2.93
N GLN A 172 2.57 -13.26 3.77
CA GLN A 172 2.17 -12.66 5.04
C GLN A 172 1.71 -11.23 4.79
N LEU A 173 0.46 -10.95 5.17
CA LEU A 173 -0.14 -9.62 5.09
C LEU A 173 -0.35 -9.06 6.49
N THR A 174 0.10 -7.82 6.70
CA THR A 174 -0.18 -7.05 7.91
C THR A 174 -0.91 -5.77 7.51
N PHE A 175 -2.20 -5.71 7.82
CA PHE A 175 -3.04 -4.54 7.60
C PHE A 175 -2.98 -3.64 8.83
N GLU A 176 -2.63 -2.38 8.63
CA GLU A 176 -2.73 -1.32 9.63
C GLU A 176 -3.91 -0.43 9.24
N VAL A 177 -5.08 -0.74 9.81
CA VAL A 177 -6.35 -0.13 9.42
C VAL A 177 -6.72 0.95 10.43
N PHE A 178 -7.00 2.14 9.95
CA PHE A 178 -7.50 3.25 10.76
C PHE A 178 -9.01 3.47 10.49
N ASP A 179 -9.73 4.10 11.43
CA ASP A 179 -11.19 4.43 11.40
C ASP A 179 -12.09 3.21 11.19
N VAL A 180 -11.68 2.10 11.80
CA VAL A 180 -12.56 0.94 11.90
C VAL A 180 -13.75 1.30 12.77
N GLN A 181 -14.93 1.02 12.25
CA GLN A 181 -16.17 1.32 12.92
C GLN A 181 -16.45 0.24 13.96
N PRO A 182 -16.86 0.59 15.19
CA PRO A 182 -17.12 -0.41 16.21
C PRO A 182 -18.25 -1.34 15.78
N HIS A 183 -18.07 -2.63 16.07
CA HIS A 183 -19.08 -3.65 15.85
C HIS A 183 -20.36 -3.25 16.60
N ARG A 184 -21.44 -2.96 15.85
CA ARG A 184 -22.75 -2.73 16.45
C ARG A 184 -23.39 -4.10 16.69
N THR A 185 -23.23 -4.66 17.87
CA THR A 185 -24.06 -5.79 18.34
C THR A 185 -25.47 -5.27 18.57
N GLY A 186 -26.28 -5.19 17.51
CA GLY A 186 -27.63 -4.64 17.64
C GLY A 186 -28.27 -4.24 16.33
N ASP A 187 -28.51 -5.22 15.47
CA ASP A 187 -29.81 -5.33 14.81
C ASP A 187 -30.03 -6.82 14.59
N GLY A 188 -31.19 -7.37 14.92
CA GLY A 188 -31.50 -8.81 14.93
C GLY A 188 -31.49 -9.48 13.55
N ARG A 189 -30.68 -9.00 12.61
CA ARG A 189 -30.45 -9.60 11.30
C ARG A 189 -29.26 -10.56 11.42
N SER A 190 -29.60 -11.84 11.41
CA SER A 190 -28.68 -12.97 11.31
C SER A 190 -27.51 -12.64 10.36
N PRO A 191 -26.25 -12.98 10.71
CA PRO A 191 -25.09 -12.68 9.88
C PRO A 191 -25.36 -13.20 8.47
N THR A 192 -25.24 -12.31 7.48
CA THR A 192 -25.39 -12.64 6.07
C THR A 192 -24.51 -13.84 5.79
N LYS A 193 -25.15 -14.98 5.55
CA LYS A 193 -24.54 -16.27 5.22
C LYS A 193 -23.30 -16.02 4.36
N VAL A 194 -22.14 -16.49 4.81
CA VAL A 194 -20.90 -16.50 4.01
C VAL A 194 -21.31 -16.88 2.59
N PRO A 195 -20.98 -16.07 1.55
CA PRO A 195 -21.44 -16.33 0.20
C PRO A 195 -21.14 -17.78 -0.13
N MET A 196 -22.22 -18.56 -0.29
CA MET A 196 -22.15 -19.97 -0.64
C MET A 196 -21.26 -20.06 -1.87
N ARG A 197 -20.35 -21.04 -1.93
CA ARG A 197 -19.51 -21.27 -3.11
C ARG A 197 -20.45 -21.48 -4.29
N MET A 198 -20.66 -20.44 -5.09
CA MET A 198 -21.48 -20.54 -6.29
C MET A 198 -20.61 -21.25 -7.33
N PRO A 199 -21.05 -22.41 -7.87
CA PRO A 199 -20.33 -23.03 -8.96
C PRO A 199 -20.27 -22.05 -10.14
N PRO A 200 -19.20 -22.08 -10.95
CA PRO A 200 -19.10 -21.24 -12.12
C PRO A 200 -20.30 -21.50 -13.03
N SER A 201 -21.12 -20.46 -13.27
CA SER A 201 -22.08 -20.48 -14.37
C SER A 201 -21.28 -20.24 -15.64
N PHE A 202 -20.88 -21.32 -16.32
CA PHE A 202 -20.42 -21.21 -17.70
C PHE A 202 -21.66 -21.13 -18.59
N PRO A 203 -22.03 -19.97 -19.16
CA PRO A 203 -22.84 -19.99 -20.37
C PRO A 203 -22.01 -20.70 -21.44
N GLY A 204 -22.48 -21.87 -21.87
CA GLY A 204 -21.78 -22.69 -22.85
C GLY A 204 -21.36 -21.88 -24.08
N LYS A 205 -20.11 -22.07 -24.47
CA LYS A 205 -19.64 -21.86 -25.84
C LYS A 205 -19.08 -23.18 -26.31
#